data_AF-A0A957U6H6-F1
#
_entry.id   AF-A0A957U6H6-F1
#
_cell.length_a   1.000
_cell.length_b   1.000
_cell.length_c   1.000
_cell.angle_alpha   90.00
_cell.angle_beta   90.00
_cell.angle_gamma   90.00
#
_symmetry.space_group_name_H-M   'P 1'
#
loop_
_entity.id
_entity.type
_entity.pdbx_description
1 polymer ?
#
loop_
_entity_poly.entity_id
_entity_poly.type
_entity_poly.pdbx_seq_one_letter_code
_entity_poly.pdbx_strand_id
1 'polypeptide(L)'
;MATKTAVELATAALRQYNKLAAEETISAADSDLIIGVYQAKLEDWSEEGLVYWTYDATPQVVFQTLVELVWNEVSPAFGVPNPVEQKYQRETLLLKRLRRHVGRRTSGFQTKAVYY
;
A
#
# COMPACT_ATOMS: atom_id res chain seq x y z
N MET A 1 -4.71 -17.17 -0.93
CA MET A 1 -3.62 -16.17 -0.92
C MET A 1 -3.61 -15.55 0.46
N ALA A 2 -2.44 -15.32 1.07
CA ALA A 2 -2.38 -14.64 2.36
C ALA A 2 -2.82 -13.18 2.20
N THR A 3 -3.76 -12.74 3.03
CA THR A 3 -4.28 -11.37 3.07
C THR A 3 -3.90 -10.70 4.39
N LYS A 4 -3.86 -9.38 4.38
CA LYS A 4 -3.51 -8.52 5.50
C LYS A 4 -4.62 -7.52 5.79
N THR A 5 -4.85 -7.31 7.09
CA THR A 5 -5.84 -6.35 7.60
C THR A 5 -5.30 -4.92 7.58
N ALA A 6 -6.18 -3.93 7.72
CA ALA A 6 -5.75 -2.53 7.78
C ALA A 6 -4.93 -2.20 9.04
N VAL A 7 -5.22 -2.85 10.17
CA VAL A 7 -4.45 -2.71 11.41
C VAL A 7 -3.02 -3.24 11.26
N GLU A 8 -2.86 -4.37 10.55
CA GLU A 8 -1.53 -4.89 10.21
C GLU A 8 -0.77 -3.93 9.29
N LEU A 9 -1.45 -3.25 8.35
CA LEU A 9 -0.85 -2.21 7.51
C LEU A 9 -0.35 -1.04 8.35
N ALA A 10 -1.18 -0.51 9.25
CA ALA A 10 -0.81 0.61 10.11
C ALA A 10 0.40 0.27 11.00
N THR A 11 0.37 -0.93 11.59
CA THR A 11 1.48 -1.44 12.42
C THR A 11 2.76 -1.61 11.59
N ALA A 12 2.65 -2.16 10.37
CA ALA A 12 3.79 -2.34 9.49
C ALA A 12 4.41 -1.02 9.04
N ALA A 13 3.59 0.01 8.77
CA ALA A 13 4.07 1.35 8.41
C ALA A 13 4.93 1.95 9.52
N LEU A 14 4.50 1.92 10.78
CA LEU A 14 5.30 2.47 11.86
C LEU A 14 6.57 1.66 12.15
N ARG A 15 6.49 0.32 12.09
CA ARG A 15 7.65 -0.55 12.33
C ARG A 15 8.72 -0.39 11.25
N GLN A 16 8.33 -0.32 9.97
CA GLN A 16 9.27 -0.17 8.86
C GLN A 16 10.11 1.10 8.96
N TYR A 17 9.54 2.18 9.51
CA TYR A 17 10.20 3.47 9.65
C TYR A 17 10.68 3.77 11.08
N ASN A 18 10.80 2.74 11.92
CA ASN A 18 11.30 2.82 13.30
C ASN A 18 10.54 3.82 14.18
N LYS A 19 9.23 3.99 13.93
CA LYS A 19 8.32 4.78 14.78
C LYS A 19 7.58 3.96 15.83
N LEU A 20 7.65 2.64 15.72
CA LEU A 20 7.11 1.70 16.69
C LEU A 20 8.12 0.58 16.89
N ALA A 21 8.39 0.20 18.14
CA ALA A 21 9.27 -0.93 18.42
C ALA A 21 8.61 -2.26 18.00
N ALA A 22 9.42 -3.30 17.81
CA ALA A 22 8.94 -4.59 17.30
C ALA A 22 7.91 -5.27 18.22
N GLU A 23 8.08 -5.12 19.54
CA GLU A 23 7.22 -5.71 20.57
C GLU A 23 6.12 -4.76 21.05
N GLU A 24 6.17 -3.51 20.61
CA GLU A 24 5.22 -2.49 21.01
C GLU A 24 3.94 -2.58 20.18
N THR A 25 2.82 -2.31 20.85
CA THR A 25 1.50 -2.21 20.24
C THR A 25 1.24 -0.78 19.81
N ILE A 26 0.74 -0.60 18.58
CA ILE A 26 0.36 0.71 18.08
C ILE A 26 -0.71 1.36 18.97
N SER A 27 -0.62 2.67 19.18
CA SER A 27 -1.65 3.42 19.90
C SER A 27 -2.94 3.49 19.08
N ALA A 28 -4.10 3.58 19.74
CA ALA A 28 -5.39 3.67 19.04
C ALA A 28 -5.44 4.92 18.14
N ALA A 29 -4.95 6.07 18.63
CA ALA A 29 -4.93 7.31 17.87
C ALA A 29 -4.06 7.24 16.60
N ASP A 30 -2.85 6.66 16.70
CA ASP A 30 -1.97 6.49 15.53
C ASP A 30 -2.54 5.48 14.53
N SER A 31 -3.13 4.40 15.05
CA SER A 31 -3.80 3.39 14.23
C SER A 31 -4.95 4.01 13.44
N ASP A 32 -5.84 4.76 14.10
CA ASP A 32 -7.01 5.39 13.49
C ASP A 32 -6.61 6.43 12.43
N LEU A 33 -5.56 7.21 12.69
CA LEU A 33 -5.04 8.18 11.72
C LEU A 33 -4.55 7.47 10.44
N ILE A 34 -3.74 6.43 10.59
CA ILE A 34 -3.17 5.71 9.44
C ILE A 34 -4.26 4.95 8.67
N ILE A 35 -5.19 4.34 9.39
CA ILE A 35 -6.35 3.65 8.83
C ILE A 35 -7.23 4.61 8.03
N GLY A 36 -7.53 5.80 8.56
CA GLY A 36 -8.34 6.79 7.85
C GLY A 36 -7.69 7.24 6.54
N VAL A 37 -6.37 7.46 6.55
CA VAL A 37 -5.61 7.79 5.35
C VAL A 37 -5.61 6.63 4.35
N TYR A 38 -5.43 5.40 4.82
CA TYR A 38 -5.50 4.22 3.96
C TYR A 38 -6.87 4.06 3.32
N GLN A 39 -7.95 4.26 4.08
CA GLN A 39 -9.32 4.16 3.58
C GLN A 39 -9.59 5.18 2.48
N ALA A 40 -9.24 6.46 2.71
CA ALA A 40 -9.42 7.52 1.72
C ALA A 40 -8.63 7.22 0.42
N LYS A 41 -7.36 6.80 0.54
CA LYS A 41 -6.54 6.44 -0.63
C LYS A 41 -7.07 5.21 -1.36
N LEU A 42 -7.64 4.24 -0.64
CA LEU A 42 -8.23 3.06 -1.24
C LEU A 42 -9.47 3.40 -2.07
N GLU A 43 -10.27 4.37 -1.65
CA GLU A 43 -11.38 4.92 -2.43
C GLU A 43 -10.86 5.59 -3.72
N ASP A 44 -9.87 6.47 -3.62
CA ASP A 44 -9.24 7.12 -4.79
C ASP A 44 -8.70 6.08 -5.79
N TRP A 45 -7.96 5.08 -5.31
CA TRP A 45 -7.38 4.03 -6.15
C TRP A 45 -8.44 3.08 -6.71
N SER A 46 -9.56 2.89 -6.02
CA SER A 46 -10.71 2.14 -6.52
C SER A 46 -11.32 2.84 -7.73
N GLU A 47 -11.49 4.17 -7.67
CA GLU A 47 -11.98 4.96 -8.80
C GLU A 47 -11.01 4.93 -10.00
N GLU A 48 -9.70 4.90 -9.77
CA GLU A 48 -8.68 4.71 -10.81
C GLU A 48 -8.61 3.26 -11.35
N GLY A 49 -9.38 2.32 -10.81
CA GLY A 49 -9.36 0.91 -11.19
C GLY A 49 -8.10 0.16 -10.75
N LEU A 50 -7.40 0.65 -9.72
CA LEU A 50 -6.16 0.08 -9.17
C LEU A 50 -6.40 -0.90 -8.00
N VAL A 51 -7.63 -0.99 -7.51
CA VAL A 51 -7.99 -1.83 -6.37
C VAL A 51 -8.87 -2.98 -6.83
N TYR A 52 -8.46 -4.20 -6.49
CA TYR A 52 -9.24 -5.43 -6.70
C TYR A 52 -9.50 -6.19 -5.40
N TRP A 53 -9.18 -5.57 -4.26
CA TRP A 53 -9.31 -6.14 -2.92
C TRP A 53 -10.21 -5.28 -2.04
N THR A 54 -10.67 -5.86 -0.93
CA THR A 54 -11.42 -5.13 0.09
C THR A 54 -10.49 -4.58 1.15
N TYR A 55 -10.93 -3.53 1.85
CA TYR A 55 -10.19 -2.83 2.90
C TYR A 55 -9.40 -3.75 3.87
N ASP A 56 -10.05 -4.79 4.44
CA ASP A 56 -9.41 -5.73 5.38
C ASP A 56 -8.85 -7.02 4.74
N ALA A 57 -8.82 -7.11 3.42
CA ALA A 57 -8.31 -8.28 2.70
C ALA A 57 -7.21 -7.90 1.70
N THR A 58 -6.27 -7.08 2.15
CA THR A 58 -5.17 -6.58 1.33
C THR A 58 -4.25 -7.74 0.90
N PRO A 59 -4.01 -7.97 -0.41
CA PRO A 59 -3.14 -9.05 -0.86
C PRO A 59 -1.69 -8.80 -0.45
N GLN A 60 -1.00 -9.83 0.05
CA GLN A 60 0.41 -9.75 0.46
C GLN A 60 1.33 -9.19 -0.65
N VAL A 61 0.99 -9.42 -1.91
CA VAL A 61 1.79 -9.02 -3.08
C VAL A 61 1.87 -7.48 -3.23
N VAL A 62 0.81 -6.76 -2.88
CA VAL A 62 0.76 -5.29 -2.95
C VAL A 62 1.03 -4.63 -1.59
N PHE A 63 0.92 -5.39 -0.50
CA PHE A 63 0.99 -4.91 0.87
C PHE A 63 2.18 -3.97 1.13
N GLN A 64 3.39 -4.38 0.75
CA GLN A 64 4.59 -3.56 0.95
C GLN A 64 4.54 -2.22 0.22
N THR A 65 3.96 -2.20 -0.99
CA THR A 65 3.79 -0.96 -1.75
C THR A 65 2.75 -0.04 -1.09
N LEU A 66 1.68 -0.61 -0.52
CA LEU A 66 0.68 0.17 0.21
C LEU A 66 1.25 0.75 1.50
N VAL A 67 2.08 0.01 2.23
CA VAL A 67 2.79 0.51 3.42
C VAL A 67 3.64 1.75 3.06
N GLU A 68 4.40 1.69 1.96
CA GLU A 68 5.21 2.82 1.48
C GLU A 68 4.34 4.01 1.05
N LEU A 69 3.21 3.77 0.37
CA LEU A 69 2.27 4.81 -0.08
C LEU A 69 1.61 5.53 1.10
N VAL A 70 1.09 4.76 2.06
CA VAL A 70 0.45 5.31 3.24
C VAL A 70 1.47 6.08 4.08
N TRP A 71 2.68 5.56 4.26
CA TRP A 71 3.76 6.28 4.94
C TRP A 71 4.12 7.60 4.27
N ASN A 72 4.17 7.65 2.93
CA ASN A 72 4.42 8.89 2.20
C ASN A 72 3.40 9.98 2.56
N GLU A 73 2.16 9.60 2.88
CA GLU A 73 1.13 10.54 3.31
C GLU A 73 1.25 10.92 4.80
N VAL A 74 1.43 9.93 5.69
CA VAL A 74 1.39 10.15 7.14
C VAL A 74 2.71 10.61 7.76
N SER A 75 3.84 10.47 7.05
CA SER A 75 5.18 10.78 7.56
C SER A 75 5.34 12.17 8.22
N PRO A 76 4.70 13.27 7.75
CA PRO A 76 4.77 14.56 8.43
C PRO A 76 4.17 14.54 9.84
N ALA A 77 3.12 13.76 10.07
CA ALA A 77 2.49 13.63 11.39
C ALA A 77 3.42 12.98 12.41
N PHE A 78 4.36 12.14 11.96
CA PHE A 78 5.36 11.46 12.78
C PHE A 78 6.72 12.18 12.80
N GLY A 79 6.74 13.48 12.47
CA GLY A 79 7.93 14.34 12.55
C GLY A 79 8.96 14.08 11.45
N VAL A 80 8.58 13.44 10.34
CA VAL A 80 9.44 13.28 9.17
C VAL A 80 8.97 14.25 8.09
N PRO A 81 9.72 15.33 7.82
CA PRO A 81 9.34 16.29 6.79
C PRO A 81 9.22 15.60 5.43
N ASN A 82 8.11 15.83 4.74
CA ASN A 82 7.89 15.35 3.38
C ASN A 82 7.48 16.51 2.46
N PRO A 83 8.46 17.23 1.87
CA PRO A 83 8.18 18.34 0.97
C PRO A 83 7.29 17.90 -0.20
N VAL A 84 6.38 18.78 -0.64
CA VAL A 84 5.34 18.46 -1.63
C VAL A 84 5.92 17.85 -2.91
N GLU A 85 7.01 18.42 -3.44
CA GLU A 85 7.66 17.90 -4.66
C GLU A 85 8.19 16.47 -4.47
N GLN A 86 8.85 16.20 -3.34
CA GLN A 86 9.40 14.88 -3.04
C GLN A 86 8.29 13.86 -2.81
N LYS A 87 7.22 14.27 -2.10
CA LYS A 87 6.02 13.48 -1.89
C LYS A 87 5.43 13.04 -3.23
N TYR A 88 5.25 13.97 -4.17
CA TYR A 88 4.68 13.71 -5.49
C TYR A 88 5.55 12.76 -6.33
N GLN A 89 6.87 12.98 -6.32
CA GLN A 89 7.82 12.13 -7.03
C GLN A 89 7.81 10.69 -6.50
N ARG A 90 7.80 10.51 -5.17
CA ARG A 90 7.70 9.19 -4.53
C ARG A 90 6.38 8.51 -4.86
N GLU A 91 5.27 9.23 -4.72
CA GLU A 91 3.93 8.71 -5.00
C GLU A 91 3.83 8.22 -6.46
N THR A 92 4.36 8.98 -7.41
CA THR A 92 4.39 8.59 -8.83
C THR A 92 5.13 7.26 -9.07
N LEU A 93 6.28 7.07 -8.41
CA LEU A 93 7.07 5.84 -8.52
C LEU A 93 6.36 4.64 -7.87
N LEU A 94 5.74 4.86 -6.71
CA LEU A 94 5.02 3.82 -5.97
C LEU A 94 3.74 3.40 -6.71
N LEU A 95 2.97 4.34 -7.25
CA LEU A 95 1.80 4.05 -8.08
C LEU A 95 2.18 3.28 -9.35
N LYS A 96 3.35 3.56 -9.95
CA LYS A 96 3.86 2.75 -11.07
C LYS A 96 4.12 1.30 -10.67
N ARG A 97 4.57 1.03 -9.44
CA ARG A 97 4.73 -0.35 -8.92
C ARG A 97 3.35 -0.98 -8.70
N LEU A 98 2.43 -0.28 -8.04
CA LEU A 98 1.06 -0.76 -7.80
C LEU A 98 0.35 -1.15 -9.12
N ARG A 99 0.43 -0.27 -10.13
CA ARG A 99 -0.13 -0.51 -11.47
C ARG A 99 0.39 -1.78 -12.15
N ARG A 100 1.62 -2.23 -11.86
CA ARG A 100 2.15 -3.50 -12.42
C ARG A 100 1.45 -4.73 -11.87
N HIS A 101 0.87 -4.64 -10.68
CA HIS A 101 0.14 -5.74 -10.04
C HIS A 101 -1.32 -5.80 -10.49
N VAL A 102 -1.88 -4.66 -10.93
CA VAL A 102 -3.24 -4.54 -11.45
C VAL A 102 -3.28 -4.79 -12.96
N GLY A 103 -2.27 -4.28 -13.67
CA GLY A 103 -2.09 -4.52 -15.09
C GLY A 103 -1.92 -6.00 -15.36
N ARG A 104 -2.98 -6.64 -15.84
CA ARG A 104 -2.94 -8.00 -16.39
C ARG A 104 -1.81 -8.01 -17.42
N ARG A 105 -0.68 -8.65 -17.14
CA ARG A 105 0.26 -9.01 -18.21
C ARG A 105 -0.55 -9.86 -19.17
N THR A 106 -0.78 -9.38 -20.39
CA THR A 106 -1.08 -10.27 -21.52
C THR A 106 -0.01 -11.33 -21.46
N SER A 107 -0.38 -12.56 -21.10
CA SER A 107 0.56 -13.60 -20.73
C SER A 107 1.60 -13.77 -21.83
N GLY A 108 2.84 -13.35 -21.59
CA GLY A 108 3.98 -13.61 -22.48
C GLY A 108 4.48 -15.05 -22.42
N PHE A 109 3.65 -15.97 -21.89
CA PHE A 109 3.92 -17.39 -21.96
C PHE A 109 3.54 -17.88 -23.35
N GLN A 110 4.44 -18.61 -24.02
CA GLN A 110 4.10 -19.29 -25.27
C GLN A 110 2.88 -20.18 -25.04
N THR A 111 1.77 -19.85 -25.69
CA THR A 111 0.64 -20.74 -25.84
C THR A 111 1.15 -21.99 -26.56
N LYS A 112 1.26 -23.13 -25.89
CA LYS A 112 1.56 -24.40 -26.56
C LYS A 112 0.50 -24.61 -27.64
N ALA A 113 0.90 -24.61 -28.90
CA ALA A 113 0.01 -24.95 -30.01
C ALA A 113 -0.44 -26.40 -29.82
N VAL A 114 -1.72 -26.59 -29.55
CA VAL A 114 -2.37 -27.90 -29.59
C VAL A 114 -2.67 -28.19 -31.05
N TYR A 115 -1.91 -29.11 -31.64
CA TYR A 115 -2.26 -29.69 -32.94
C TYR A 115 -3.20 -30.88 -32.67
N TYR A 116 -4.41 -30.80 -33.22
CA TYR A 116 -5.35 -31.91 -33.30
C TYR A 116 -4.96 -32.85 -34.44
#